data_AF-G0J0D6-F1
#
_entry.id   AF-G0J0D6-F1
#
_cell.length_a   1.000
_cell.length_b   1.000
_cell.length_c   1.000
_cell.angle_alpha   90.00
_cell.angle_beta   90.00
_cell.angle_gamma   90.00
#
_symmetry.space_group_name_H-M   'P 1'
#
loop_
_entity.id
_entity.type
_entity.pdbx_description
1 polymer ?
#
loop_
_entity_poly.entity_id
_entity_poly.type
_entity_poly.pdbx_seq_one_letter_code
_entity_poly.pdbx_strand_id
1 'polypeptide(L)'
;MKKRKVFAYILIGLAFGLFVIQPLAISLHMYDMQGDNGNWWKYLLASYQQEVSSWDLDQAIIKLLFGLLGIALALMFMVRQKIFQLTTRRDRLEEIKELIAAGENQQVEFKSTLRWDLRQFKPNKALEEVVAKTIAGFMNTQGGHLFIGIDDDGEPLGLIEDYRCLKKPGRDGFEQYIMQLISTKLGANYCALVDVSFYQIEGLDVCHLEIKHAHSPVYLHQDDRSHFYIRTGNGTRELDIPEALNYIEENLNGR
;
A
#
# COMPACT_ATOMS: atom_id res chain seq x y z
N MET A 1 0.17 -14.75 13.56
CA MET A 1 -0.88 -14.89 12.50
C MET A 1 -2.18 -15.31 13.16
N LYS A 2 -3.28 -14.54 13.05
CA LYS A 2 -4.49 -14.79 13.86
C LYS A 2 -5.10 -16.16 13.48
N LYS A 3 -5.04 -17.16 14.39
CA LYS A 3 -5.66 -18.49 14.27
C LYS A 3 -7.10 -18.44 13.72
N ARG A 4 -7.82 -17.36 14.04
CA ARG A 4 -9.16 -17.02 13.53
C ARG A 4 -9.28 -16.99 12.00
N LYS A 5 -8.27 -16.50 11.27
CA LYS A 5 -8.34 -16.44 9.79
C LYS A 5 -8.28 -17.84 9.18
N VAL A 6 -7.33 -18.68 9.62
CA VAL A 6 -7.21 -20.07 9.13
C VAL A 6 -8.49 -20.85 9.40
N PHE A 7 -9.05 -20.70 10.60
CA PHE A 7 -10.32 -21.34 10.95
C PHE A 7 -11.48 -20.90 10.04
N ALA A 8 -11.55 -19.61 9.67
CA ALA A 8 -12.54 -19.14 8.71
C ALA A 8 -12.38 -19.79 7.32
N TYR A 9 -11.14 -19.92 6.81
CA TYR A 9 -10.91 -20.61 5.53
C TYR A 9 -11.29 -22.10 5.59
N ILE A 10 -11.07 -22.77 6.73
CA ILE A 10 -11.51 -24.16 6.92
C ILE A 10 -13.03 -24.25 6.86
N LEU A 11 -13.77 -23.40 7.57
CA LEU A 11 -15.23 -23.40 7.54
C LEU A 11 -15.80 -23.07 6.15
N ILE A 12 -15.24 -22.04 5.50
CA ILE A 12 -15.63 -21.66 4.13
C ILE A 12 -15.33 -22.81 3.16
N GLY A 13 -14.15 -23.43 3.26
CA GLY A 13 -13.77 -24.56 2.43
C GLY A 13 -14.67 -25.78 2.64
N LEU A 14 -14.98 -26.11 3.90
CA LEU A 14 -15.91 -27.20 4.23
C LEU A 14 -17.29 -26.94 3.64
N ALA A 15 -17.83 -25.73 3.82
CA ALA A 15 -19.12 -25.35 3.26
C ALA A 15 -19.10 -25.36 1.72
N PHE A 16 -18.03 -24.87 1.10
CA PHE A 16 -17.88 -24.88 -0.36
C PHE A 16 -17.80 -26.32 -0.91
N GLY A 17 -17.05 -27.20 -0.24
CA GLY A 17 -16.97 -28.61 -0.59
C GLY A 17 -18.33 -29.30 -0.55
N LEU A 18 -19.05 -29.13 0.57
CA LEU A 18 -20.33 -29.82 0.83
C LEU A 18 -21.52 -29.23 0.08
N PHE A 19 -21.60 -27.90 -0.06
CA PHE A 19 -22.79 -27.24 -0.60
C PHE A 19 -22.60 -26.71 -2.03
N VAL A 20 -21.40 -26.77 -2.59
CA VAL A 20 -21.15 -26.35 -3.98
C VAL A 20 -20.55 -27.48 -4.79
N ILE A 21 -19.37 -27.99 -4.42
CA ILE A 21 -18.67 -28.99 -5.22
C ILE A 21 -19.45 -30.31 -5.27
N GLN A 22 -19.92 -30.80 -4.12
CA GLN A 22 -20.62 -32.07 -4.02
C GLN A 22 -21.96 -32.09 -4.80
N PRO A 23 -22.90 -31.15 -4.64
CA PRO A 23 -24.13 -31.10 -5.42
C PRO A 23 -23.89 -30.98 -6.92
N LEU A 24 -22.87 -30.20 -7.34
CA LEU A 24 -22.46 -30.11 -8.73
C LEU A 24 -22.03 -31.48 -9.28
N ALA A 25 -21.17 -32.20 -8.55
CA ALA A 25 -20.70 -33.52 -8.95
C ALA A 25 -21.86 -34.53 -9.08
N ILE A 26 -22.77 -34.56 -8.09
CA ILE A 26 -23.95 -35.44 -8.11
C ILE A 26 -24.86 -35.09 -9.29
N SER A 27 -25.12 -33.81 -9.52
CA SER A 27 -26.00 -33.37 -10.61
C SER A 27 -25.49 -33.76 -11.99
N LEU A 28 -24.17 -33.72 -12.20
CA LEU A 28 -23.53 -34.14 -13.44
C LEU A 28 -23.63 -35.65 -13.63
N HIS A 29 -23.37 -36.43 -12.58
CA HIS A 29 -23.54 -37.88 -12.62
C HIS A 29 -25.00 -38.28 -12.91
N MET A 30 -25.98 -37.60 -12.31
CA MET A 30 -27.40 -37.84 -12.59
C MET A 30 -27.78 -37.52 -14.04
N TYR A 31 -27.21 -36.45 -14.61
CA TYR A 31 -27.45 -36.04 -15.98
C TYR A 31 -26.90 -37.06 -16.98
N ASP A 32 -25.66 -37.52 -16.76
CA ASP A 32 -25.00 -38.56 -17.57
C ASP A 32 -25.77 -39.89 -17.54
N MET A 33 -26.22 -40.31 -16.35
CA MET A 33 -27.04 -41.53 -16.18
C MET A 33 -28.38 -41.48 -16.92
N GLN A 34 -28.87 -40.30 -17.30
CA GLN A 34 -30.08 -40.15 -18.15
C GLN A 34 -29.76 -39.99 -19.64
N GLY A 35 -28.50 -40.22 -20.03
CA GLY A 35 -28.03 -40.16 -21.41
C GLY A 35 -27.97 -38.73 -21.95
N ASP A 36 -27.53 -37.78 -21.13
CA ASP A 36 -27.37 -36.36 -21.47
C ASP A 36 -28.64 -35.69 -22.03
N ASN A 37 -29.80 -36.21 -21.66
CA ASN A 37 -31.08 -35.71 -22.13
C ASN A 37 -31.76 -34.85 -21.05
N GLY A 38 -32.32 -33.71 -21.46
CA GLY A 38 -33.11 -32.83 -20.61
C GLY A 38 -32.37 -31.57 -20.16
N ASN A 39 -32.78 -31.00 -19.03
CA ASN A 39 -32.23 -29.74 -18.50
C ASN A 39 -31.41 -30.02 -17.25
N TRP A 40 -30.08 -29.86 -17.34
CA TRP A 40 -29.12 -30.07 -16.24
C TRP A 40 -29.53 -29.36 -14.93
N TRP A 41 -30.08 -28.14 -15.02
CA TRP A 41 -30.51 -27.37 -13.85
C TRP A 41 -31.55 -28.09 -12.98
N LYS A 42 -32.39 -28.95 -13.56
CA LYS A 42 -33.35 -29.76 -12.80
C LYS A 42 -32.64 -30.76 -11.90
N TYR A 43 -31.57 -31.39 -12.38
CA TYR A 43 -30.78 -32.35 -11.62
C TYR A 43 -29.94 -31.67 -10.54
N LEU A 44 -29.45 -30.44 -10.81
CA LEU A 44 -28.77 -29.65 -9.79
C LEU A 44 -29.70 -29.33 -8.61
N LEU A 45 -30.93 -28.88 -8.88
CA LEU A 45 -31.90 -28.64 -7.82
C LEU A 45 -32.30 -29.93 -7.09
N ALA A 46 -32.43 -31.04 -7.82
CA ALA A 46 -32.73 -32.35 -7.24
C ALA A 46 -31.60 -32.87 -6.32
N SER A 47 -30.32 -32.59 -6.65
CA SER A 47 -29.19 -33.03 -5.84
C SER A 47 -29.21 -32.47 -4.41
N TYR A 48 -29.74 -31.25 -4.21
CA TYR A 48 -29.88 -30.68 -2.87
C TYR A 48 -30.99 -31.34 -2.04
N GLN A 49 -32.04 -31.86 -2.69
CA GLN A 49 -33.17 -32.52 -2.02
C GLN A 49 -32.84 -33.96 -1.61
N GLN A 50 -31.99 -34.63 -2.39
CA GLN A 50 -31.60 -36.02 -2.14
C GLN A 50 -30.69 -36.18 -0.91
N GLU A 51 -29.94 -35.13 -0.54
CA GLU A 51 -28.96 -35.14 0.58
C GLU A 51 -29.57 -35.27 1.99
N VAL A 52 -30.88 -35.04 2.13
CA VAL A 52 -31.56 -34.95 3.44
C VAL A 52 -32.07 -36.32 3.93
N SER A 53 -32.15 -37.34 3.06
CA SER A 53 -32.98 -38.54 3.30
C SER A 53 -32.23 -39.82 3.71
N SER A 54 -30.94 -40.00 3.36
CA SER A 54 -30.22 -41.26 3.61
C SER A 54 -28.91 -41.09 4.39
N TRP A 55 -28.87 -41.62 5.62
CA TRP A 55 -27.64 -41.80 6.38
C TRP A 55 -27.08 -43.19 6.09
N ASP A 56 -26.39 -43.32 4.96
CA ASP A 56 -25.61 -44.50 4.58
C ASP A 56 -24.11 -44.22 4.82
N LEU A 57 -23.33 -45.25 5.16
CA LEU A 57 -21.88 -45.14 5.41
C LEU A 57 -21.16 -44.55 4.20
N ASP A 58 -21.55 -44.95 3.00
CA ASP A 58 -20.98 -44.45 1.73
C ASP A 58 -21.24 -42.93 1.56
N GLN A 59 -22.44 -42.46 1.92
CA GLN A 59 -22.79 -41.05 1.85
C GLN A 59 -22.01 -40.20 2.88
N ALA A 60 -21.76 -40.77 4.07
CA ALA A 60 -20.93 -40.10 5.09
C ALA A 60 -19.47 -39.98 4.62
N ILE A 61 -18.92 -41.03 3.99
CA ILE A 61 -17.57 -41.01 3.42
C ILE A 61 -17.46 -39.97 2.29
N ILE A 62 -18.43 -39.94 1.36
CA ILE A 62 -18.47 -38.97 0.26
C ILE A 62 -18.49 -37.52 0.78
N LYS A 63 -19.35 -37.22 1.74
CA LYS A 63 -19.42 -35.89 2.39
C LYS A 63 -18.08 -35.53 3.04
N LEU A 64 -17.45 -36.47 3.74
CA LEU A 64 -16.13 -36.25 4.33
C LEU A 64 -15.08 -35.91 3.26
N LEU A 65 -15.04 -36.66 2.16
CA LEU A 65 -14.07 -36.43 1.07
C LEU A 65 -14.26 -35.08 0.40
N PHE A 66 -15.49 -34.70 0.05
CA PHE A 66 -15.77 -33.38 -0.54
C PHE A 66 -15.52 -32.24 0.44
N GLY A 67 -15.82 -32.45 1.73
CA GLY A 67 -15.47 -31.50 2.78
C GLY A 67 -13.95 -31.29 2.89
N LEU A 68 -13.17 -32.37 2.89
CA LEU A 68 -11.69 -32.30 2.90
C LEU A 68 -11.14 -31.66 1.63
N LEU A 69 -11.69 -31.97 0.45
CA LEU A 69 -11.32 -31.36 -0.82
C LEU A 69 -11.57 -29.84 -0.79
N GLY A 70 -12.75 -29.41 -0.32
CA GLY A 70 -13.09 -28.00 -0.18
C GLY A 70 -12.16 -27.26 0.79
N ILE A 71 -11.83 -27.88 1.93
CA ILE A 71 -10.83 -27.36 2.88
C ILE A 71 -9.45 -27.22 2.20
N ALA A 72 -9.00 -28.25 1.48
CA ALA A 72 -7.70 -28.25 0.80
C ALA A 72 -7.59 -27.13 -0.23
N LEU A 73 -8.64 -26.93 -1.05
CA LEU A 73 -8.70 -25.83 -2.03
C LEU A 73 -8.70 -24.46 -1.35
N ALA A 74 -9.48 -24.27 -0.28
CA ALA A 74 -9.52 -23.01 0.46
C ALA A 74 -8.16 -22.68 1.11
N LEU A 75 -7.47 -23.67 1.67
CA LEU A 75 -6.13 -23.50 2.22
C LEU A 75 -5.09 -23.21 1.14
N MET A 76 -5.15 -23.92 0.00
CA MET A 76 -4.27 -23.66 -1.15
C MET A 76 -4.42 -22.22 -1.65
N PHE A 77 -5.66 -21.74 -1.78
CA PHE A 77 -5.96 -20.37 -2.17
C PHE A 77 -5.41 -19.35 -1.15
N MET A 78 -5.61 -19.60 0.16
CA MET A 78 -5.05 -18.76 1.22
C MET A 78 -3.52 -18.69 1.16
N VAL A 79 -2.85 -19.83 0.97
CA VAL A 79 -1.38 -19.91 0.85
C VAL A 79 -0.91 -19.14 -0.39
N ARG A 80 -1.55 -19.34 -1.55
CA ARG A 80 -1.24 -18.62 -2.79
C ARG A 80 -1.38 -17.10 -2.61
N GLN A 81 -2.47 -16.63 -2.01
CA GLN A 81 -2.67 -15.21 -1.72
C GLN A 81 -1.58 -14.65 -0.81
N LYS A 82 -1.19 -15.42 0.21
CA LYS A 82 -0.14 -15.00 1.15
C LYS A 82 1.24 -14.98 0.51
N ILE A 83 1.56 -15.97 -0.33
CA ILE A 83 2.80 -16.00 -1.11
C ILE A 83 2.85 -14.76 -2.01
N PHE A 84 1.81 -14.51 -2.80
CA PHE A 84 1.73 -13.34 -3.67
C PHE A 84 1.98 -12.03 -2.90
N GLN A 85 1.31 -11.84 -1.76
CA GLN A 85 1.51 -10.64 -0.93
C GLN A 85 2.94 -10.50 -0.40
N LEU A 86 3.59 -11.60 -0.01
CA LEU A 86 4.98 -11.57 0.48
C LEU A 86 5.97 -11.32 -0.64
N THR A 87 5.75 -11.93 -1.81
CA THR A 87 6.56 -11.70 -3.01
C THR A 87 6.47 -10.24 -3.43
N THR A 88 5.26 -9.70 -3.62
CA THR A 88 5.08 -8.28 -3.99
C THR A 88 5.71 -7.31 -2.99
N ARG A 89 5.64 -7.60 -1.68
CA ARG A 89 6.30 -6.77 -0.66
C ARG A 89 7.82 -6.84 -0.75
N ARG A 90 8.37 -8.03 -1.02
CA ARG A 90 9.80 -8.23 -1.21
C ARG A 90 10.29 -7.48 -2.45
N ASP A 91 9.59 -7.63 -3.56
CA ASP A 91 9.93 -6.98 -4.83
C ASP A 91 9.95 -5.45 -4.65
N ARG A 92 8.93 -4.90 -3.97
CA ARG A 92 8.89 -3.46 -3.65
C ARG A 92 10.04 -3.03 -2.74
N LEU A 93 10.42 -3.83 -1.74
CA LEU A 93 11.55 -3.49 -0.87
C LEU A 93 12.87 -3.44 -1.65
N GLU A 94 13.08 -4.37 -2.59
CA GLU A 94 14.27 -4.36 -3.43
C GLU A 94 14.28 -3.15 -4.38
N GLU A 95 13.14 -2.80 -5.00
CA GLU A 95 12.99 -1.58 -5.81
C GLU A 95 13.34 -0.32 -5.00
N ILE A 96 12.87 -0.21 -3.76
CA ILE A 96 13.21 0.92 -2.88
C ILE A 96 14.70 0.96 -2.55
N LYS A 97 15.32 -0.19 -2.29
CA LYS A 97 16.77 -0.24 -2.04
C LYS A 97 17.56 0.16 -3.28
N GLU A 98 17.12 -0.22 -4.47
CA GLU A 98 17.75 0.19 -5.73
C GLU A 98 17.65 1.71 -5.93
N LEU A 99 16.50 2.33 -5.62
CA LEU A 99 16.35 3.79 -5.65
C LEU A 99 17.29 4.49 -4.66
N ILE A 100 17.42 3.95 -3.44
CA ILE A 100 18.34 4.51 -2.44
C ILE A 100 19.80 4.35 -2.90
N ALA A 101 20.17 3.18 -3.41
CA ALA A 101 21.52 2.91 -3.90
C ALA A 101 21.90 3.74 -5.13
N ALA A 102 20.92 4.15 -5.94
CA ALA A 102 21.13 5.08 -7.06
C ALA A 102 21.43 6.52 -6.61
N GLY A 103 21.20 6.85 -5.33
CA GLY A 103 21.51 8.14 -4.72
C GLY A 103 20.52 9.26 -5.06
N GLU A 104 20.74 10.42 -4.43
CA GLU A 104 19.93 11.62 -4.67
C GLU A 104 20.04 12.10 -6.11
N ASN A 105 18.90 12.43 -6.70
CA ASN A 105 18.80 12.92 -8.07
C ASN A 105 17.57 13.82 -8.23
N GLN A 106 17.16 14.09 -9.47
CA GLN A 106 16.02 14.98 -9.73
C GLN A 106 14.70 14.48 -9.15
N GLN A 107 14.53 13.16 -9.05
CA GLN A 107 13.32 12.49 -8.55
C GLN A 107 13.55 11.76 -7.22
N VAL A 108 14.75 11.77 -6.64
CA VAL A 108 15.04 11.12 -5.36
C VAL A 108 15.72 12.11 -4.43
N GLU A 109 15.19 12.24 -3.21
CA GLU A 109 15.78 13.07 -2.15
C GLU A 109 15.81 12.28 -0.83
N PHE A 110 16.89 12.45 -0.07
CA PHE A 110 17.06 11.88 1.26
C PHE A 110 16.98 12.96 2.34
N LYS A 111 16.38 12.59 3.47
CA LYS A 111 16.34 13.40 4.68
C LYS A 111 16.59 12.51 5.88
N SER A 112 17.56 12.88 6.70
CA SER A 112 17.91 12.10 7.90
C SER A 112 16.74 11.98 8.87
N THR A 113 15.94 13.03 8.99
CA THR A 113 14.85 13.15 9.97
C THR A 113 13.77 14.09 9.43
N LEU A 114 12.54 13.97 9.95
CA LEU A 114 11.46 14.92 9.63
C LEU A 114 11.54 16.19 10.50
N ARG A 115 11.80 16.01 11.80
CA ARG A 115 11.75 17.10 12.78
C ARG A 115 12.76 17.00 13.92
N TRP A 116 13.44 15.87 14.08
CA TRP A 116 14.46 15.73 15.12
C TRP A 116 15.82 16.29 14.66
N ASP A 117 16.33 17.32 15.33
CA ASP A 117 17.66 17.85 15.02
C ASP A 117 18.75 16.99 15.64
N LEU A 118 19.52 16.29 14.80
CA LEU A 118 20.60 15.39 15.21
C LEU A 118 21.80 16.11 15.87
N ARG A 119 21.93 17.44 15.70
CA ARG A 119 23.01 18.24 16.31
C ARG A 119 22.56 18.87 17.61
N GLN A 120 21.32 19.37 17.67
CA GLN A 120 20.76 20.06 18.83
C GLN A 120 20.00 19.14 19.78
N PHE A 121 19.73 17.89 19.39
CA PHE A 121 18.99 16.88 20.14
C PHE A 121 17.64 17.38 20.65
N LYS A 122 16.88 18.05 19.77
CA LYS A 122 15.54 18.55 20.06
C LYS A 122 14.69 18.66 18.79
N PRO A 123 13.35 18.74 18.91
CA PRO A 123 12.49 19.04 17.78
C PRO A 123 12.84 20.41 17.15
N ASN A 124 12.94 20.45 15.83
CA ASN A 124 13.27 21.64 15.04
C ASN A 124 12.28 21.80 13.88
N LYS A 125 11.47 22.86 13.94
CA LYS A 125 10.48 23.17 12.90
C LYS A 125 11.09 23.51 11.55
N ALA A 126 12.34 23.97 11.50
CA ALA A 126 13.00 24.27 10.23
C ALA A 126 13.21 23.00 9.39
N LEU A 127 13.37 21.83 10.02
CA LEU A 127 13.46 20.55 9.30
C LEU A 127 12.13 20.18 8.64
N GLU A 128 11.02 20.44 9.32
CA GLU A 128 9.67 20.23 8.78
C GLU A 128 9.45 21.12 7.54
N GLU A 129 9.97 22.34 7.55
CA GLU A 129 9.90 23.27 6.41
C GLU A 129 10.76 22.82 5.25
N VAL A 130 11.96 22.28 5.51
CA VAL A 130 12.81 21.68 4.46
C VAL A 130 12.07 20.51 3.79
N VAL A 131 11.42 19.64 4.57
CA VAL A 131 10.61 18.54 4.02
C VAL A 131 9.43 19.07 3.21
N ALA A 132 8.68 20.04 3.73
CA ALA A 132 7.53 20.62 3.02
C ALA A 132 7.95 21.31 1.71
N LYS A 133 9.09 22.03 1.72
CA LYS A 133 9.71 22.63 0.54
C LYS A 133 10.04 21.57 -0.52
N THR A 134 10.66 20.45 -0.12
CA THR A 134 10.98 19.36 -1.04
C THR A 134 9.71 18.75 -1.64
N ILE A 135 8.66 18.53 -0.85
CA ILE A 135 7.38 18.00 -1.34
C ILE A 135 6.77 18.95 -2.39
N ALA A 136 6.74 20.26 -2.11
CA ALA A 136 6.27 21.26 -3.07
C ALA A 136 7.11 21.25 -4.36
N GLY A 137 8.44 21.18 -4.23
CA GLY A 137 9.36 21.09 -5.36
C GLY A 137 9.09 19.88 -6.26
N PHE A 138 8.84 18.71 -5.69
CA PHE A 138 8.46 17.52 -6.45
C PHE A 138 7.11 17.69 -7.13
N MET A 139 6.08 18.17 -6.41
CA MET A 139 4.75 18.39 -6.98
C MET A 139 4.78 19.33 -8.19
N ASN A 140 5.54 20.43 -8.11
CA ASN A 140 5.65 21.42 -9.18
C ASN A 140 6.51 20.97 -10.37
N THR A 141 7.20 19.83 -10.29
CA THR A 141 8.10 19.36 -11.35
C THR A 141 7.63 18.06 -11.99
N GLN A 142 8.18 16.90 -11.60
CA GLN A 142 7.85 15.60 -12.21
C GLN A 142 7.35 14.58 -11.17
N GLY A 143 7.06 15.03 -9.95
CA GLY A 143 6.95 14.13 -8.81
C GLY A 143 8.31 13.55 -8.41
N GLY A 144 8.30 12.59 -7.49
CA GLY A 144 9.51 11.92 -7.03
C GLY A 144 9.32 11.11 -5.76
N HIS A 145 10.43 10.67 -5.21
CA HIS A 145 10.56 9.82 -4.04
C HIS A 145 11.35 10.59 -2.98
N LEU A 146 10.70 10.86 -1.86
CA LEU A 146 11.37 11.42 -0.68
C LEU A 146 11.52 10.31 0.36
N PHE A 147 12.76 10.04 0.77
CA PHE A 147 13.05 9.12 1.86
C PHE A 147 13.42 9.88 3.12
N ILE A 148 12.80 9.49 4.24
CA ILE A 148 13.05 10.07 5.55
C ILE A 148 13.55 8.97 6.49
N GLY A 149 14.62 9.25 7.23
CA GLY A 149 15.35 8.27 8.02
C GLY A 149 16.58 7.70 7.29
N ILE A 150 17.09 8.42 6.28
CA ILE A 150 18.28 8.08 5.50
C ILE A 150 19.21 9.30 5.48
N ASP A 151 20.51 9.10 5.64
CA ASP A 151 21.49 10.19 5.51
C ASP A 151 21.88 10.50 4.05
N ASP A 152 22.77 11.47 3.88
CA ASP A 152 23.20 11.93 2.55
C ASP A 152 24.02 10.86 1.79
N ASP A 153 24.57 9.86 2.49
CA ASP A 153 25.34 8.75 1.93
C ASP A 153 24.43 7.54 1.56
N GLY A 154 23.14 7.60 1.88
CA GLY A 154 22.17 6.53 1.62
C GLY A 154 22.04 5.51 2.74
N GLU A 155 22.66 5.75 3.90
CA GLU A 155 22.63 4.83 5.04
C GLU A 155 21.37 5.05 5.89
N PRO A 156 20.70 3.97 6.35
CA PRO A 156 19.51 4.08 7.17
C PRO A 156 19.86 4.57 8.59
N LEU A 157 19.26 5.69 8.99
CA LEU A 157 19.33 6.22 10.37
C LEU A 157 18.13 5.81 11.22
N GLY A 158 16.98 5.58 10.58
CA GLY A 158 15.73 5.26 11.24
C GLY A 158 14.97 6.46 11.81
N LEU A 159 13.73 6.22 12.26
CA LEU A 159 12.79 7.27 12.65
C LEU A 159 12.46 7.29 14.16
N ILE A 160 13.24 6.61 14.99
CA ILE A 160 12.90 6.42 16.40
C ILE A 160 12.79 7.75 17.17
N GLU A 161 13.71 8.70 16.93
CA GLU A 161 13.69 10.00 17.60
C GLU A 161 12.57 10.89 17.08
N ASP A 162 12.30 10.86 15.77
CA ASP A 162 11.14 11.52 15.18
C ASP A 162 9.83 11.01 15.80
N TYR A 163 9.67 9.70 15.97
CA TYR A 163 8.49 9.09 16.59
C TYR A 163 8.29 9.56 18.03
N ARG A 164 9.37 9.69 18.81
CA ARG A 164 9.30 10.16 20.22
C ARG A 164 8.83 11.61 20.33
N CYS A 165 9.02 12.41 19.29
CA CYS A 165 8.59 13.81 19.26
C CYS A 165 7.08 13.97 19.01
N LEU A 166 6.37 12.89 18.67
CA LEU A 166 4.95 12.93 18.31
C LEU A 166 4.06 12.60 19.51
N LYS A 167 2.84 13.16 19.51
CA LYS A 167 1.80 12.81 20.50
C LYS A 167 1.45 11.32 20.45
N LYS A 168 1.46 10.74 19.25
CA LYS A 168 1.28 9.31 19.00
C LYS A 168 2.57 8.76 18.38
N PRO A 169 3.45 8.14 19.16
CA PRO A 169 4.68 7.56 18.62
C PRO A 169 4.40 6.40 17.65
N GLY A 170 5.27 6.26 16.65
CA GLY A 170 5.25 5.17 15.67
C GLY A 170 4.71 5.56 14.29
N ARG A 171 4.75 4.61 13.35
CA ARG A 171 4.45 4.79 11.92
C ARG A 171 3.13 5.53 11.65
N ASP A 172 2.03 5.09 12.28
CA ASP A 172 0.70 5.68 12.08
C ASP A 172 0.63 7.15 12.53
N GLY A 173 1.24 7.49 13.67
CA GLY A 173 1.29 8.88 14.11
C GLY A 173 2.21 9.75 13.25
N PHE A 174 3.30 9.16 12.71
CA PHE A 174 4.22 9.84 11.80
C PHE A 174 3.58 10.12 10.45
N GLU A 175 2.85 9.16 9.88
CA GLU A 175 2.07 9.34 8.66
C GLU A 175 1.01 10.45 8.83
N GLN A 176 0.26 10.41 9.93
CA GLN A 176 -0.70 11.48 10.27
C GLN A 176 -0.01 12.84 10.38
N TYR A 177 1.20 12.88 10.94
CA TYR A 177 1.96 14.13 11.05
C TYR A 177 2.41 14.65 9.69
N ILE A 178 2.90 13.78 8.79
CA ILE A 178 3.23 14.16 7.41
C ILE A 178 2.00 14.72 6.69
N MET A 179 0.85 14.04 6.79
CA MET A 179 -0.40 14.52 6.18
C MET A 179 -0.84 15.86 6.75
N GLN A 180 -0.69 16.06 8.06
CA GLN A 180 -0.98 17.35 8.69
C GLN A 180 -0.01 18.44 8.21
N LEU A 181 1.29 18.13 8.08
CA LEU A 181 2.31 19.05 7.58
C LEU A 181 1.96 19.50 6.15
N ILE A 182 1.69 18.55 5.25
CA ILE A 182 1.26 18.84 3.87
C ILE A 182 -0.01 19.68 3.87
N SER A 183 -1.04 19.28 4.61
CA SER A 183 -2.31 19.99 4.65
C SER A 183 -2.18 21.43 5.17
N THR A 184 -1.30 21.67 6.13
CA THR A 184 -1.13 22.99 6.77
C THR A 184 -0.24 23.90 5.93
N LYS A 185 0.83 23.34 5.34
CA LYS A 185 1.87 24.09 4.65
C LYS A 185 1.62 24.24 3.15
N LEU A 186 0.98 23.26 2.51
CA LEU A 186 0.75 23.24 1.05
C LEU A 186 -0.74 23.33 0.70
N GLY A 187 -1.59 22.68 1.50
CA GLY A 187 -3.04 22.62 1.29
C GLY A 187 -3.58 21.19 1.31
N ALA A 188 -4.80 21.03 1.82
CA ALA A 188 -5.41 19.71 2.05
C ALA A 188 -5.65 18.89 0.76
N ASN A 189 -5.87 19.57 -0.37
CA ASN A 189 -6.05 18.94 -1.68
C ASN A 189 -4.79 18.19 -2.15
N TYR A 190 -3.61 18.61 -1.71
CA TYR A 190 -2.34 18.00 -2.11
C TYR A 190 -1.99 16.72 -1.33
N CYS A 191 -2.68 16.42 -0.24
CA CYS A 191 -2.49 15.16 0.49
C CYS A 191 -2.76 13.93 -0.40
N ALA A 192 -3.70 14.02 -1.33
CA ALA A 192 -4.02 12.92 -2.25
C ALA A 192 -2.93 12.64 -3.29
N LEU A 193 -1.94 13.53 -3.43
CA LEU A 193 -0.80 13.37 -4.32
C LEU A 193 0.41 12.72 -3.63
N VAL A 194 0.29 12.34 -2.35
CA VAL A 194 1.40 11.76 -1.59
C VAL A 194 0.97 10.40 -1.02
N ASP A 195 1.62 9.34 -1.50
CA ASP A 195 1.45 8.00 -0.96
C ASP A 195 2.59 7.73 0.03
N VAL A 196 2.25 7.47 1.30
CA VAL A 196 3.22 7.21 2.38
C VAL A 196 3.36 5.71 2.62
N SER A 197 4.59 5.24 2.62
CA SER A 197 4.94 3.85 2.91
C SER A 197 6.10 3.78 3.91
N PHE A 198 6.19 2.65 4.62
CA PHE A 198 7.29 2.40 5.56
C PHE A 198 7.97 1.08 5.22
N TYR A 199 9.29 1.13 5.14
CA TYR A 199 10.15 -0.02 4.89
C TYR A 199 11.10 -0.21 6.06
N GLN A 200 11.45 -1.47 6.32
CA GLN A 200 12.45 -1.80 7.32
C GLN A 200 13.75 -2.18 6.60
N ILE A 201 14.76 -1.34 6.73
CA ILE A 201 16.09 -1.52 6.14
C ILE A 201 17.06 -1.65 7.31
N GLU A 202 17.79 -2.77 7.37
CA GLU A 202 18.70 -3.08 8.49
C GLU A 202 18.06 -3.03 9.89
N GLY A 203 16.76 -3.33 9.97
CA GLY A 203 16.00 -3.27 11.22
C GLY A 203 15.49 -1.88 11.59
N LEU A 204 15.91 -0.83 10.87
CA LEU A 204 15.51 0.56 11.06
C LEU A 204 14.33 0.92 10.15
N ASP A 205 13.40 1.72 10.68
CA ASP A 205 12.24 2.18 9.93
C ASP A 205 12.61 3.39 9.06
N VAL A 206 12.42 3.25 7.75
CA VAL A 206 12.53 4.33 6.76
C VAL A 206 11.14 4.67 6.26
N CYS A 207 10.82 5.96 6.16
CA CYS A 207 9.59 6.44 5.55
C CYS A 207 9.88 6.83 4.10
N HIS A 208 9.04 6.36 3.19
CA HIS A 208 9.08 6.68 1.77
C HIS A 208 7.79 7.40 1.41
N LEU A 209 7.94 8.59 0.82
CA LEU A 209 6.86 9.37 0.26
C LEU A 209 6.99 9.29 -1.26
N GLU A 210 6.03 8.66 -1.92
CA GLU A 210 5.87 8.74 -3.37
C GLU A 210 4.98 9.95 -3.68
N ILE A 211 5.57 10.96 -4.31
CA ILE A 211 4.96 12.27 -4.54
C ILE A 211 4.63 12.39 -6.01
N LYS A 212 3.35 12.57 -6.33
CA LYS A 212 2.86 12.75 -7.69
C LYS A 212 3.00 14.20 -8.12
N HIS A 213 3.21 14.40 -9.42
CA HIS A 213 3.13 15.70 -10.04
C HIS A 213 1.74 16.32 -9.85
N ALA A 214 1.69 17.62 -9.56
CA ALA A 214 0.46 18.39 -9.47
C ALA A 214 0.20 19.13 -10.77
N HIS A 215 -1.04 19.10 -11.25
CA HIS A 215 -1.50 19.86 -12.43
C HIS A 215 -1.85 21.32 -12.12
N SER A 216 -1.50 21.79 -10.93
CA SER A 216 -1.72 23.17 -10.49
C SER A 216 -0.52 23.60 -9.64
N PRO A 217 -0.17 24.90 -9.65
CA PRO A 217 0.97 25.39 -8.88
C PRO A 217 0.76 25.16 -7.38
N VAL A 218 1.73 24.51 -6.75
CA VAL A 218 1.78 24.22 -5.32
C VAL A 218 2.67 25.24 -4.63
N TYR A 219 2.10 25.99 -3.70
CA TYR A 219 2.83 26.99 -2.93
C TYR A 219 3.06 26.50 -1.50
N LEU A 220 4.24 26.78 -0.96
CA LEU A 220 4.52 26.62 0.45
C LEU A 220 4.13 27.88 1.21
N HIS A 221 3.23 27.75 2.19
CA HIS A 221 2.83 28.84 3.07
C HIS A 221 3.73 28.92 4.30
N GLN A 222 4.46 30.03 4.43
CA GLN A 222 5.37 30.32 5.53
C GLN A 222 5.37 31.82 5.84
N ASP A 223 5.25 32.17 7.13
CA ASP A 223 5.35 33.55 7.64
C ASP A 223 4.54 34.57 6.81
N ASP A 224 3.26 34.26 6.60
CA ASP A 224 2.29 35.04 5.80
C ASP A 224 2.65 35.25 4.32
N ARG A 225 3.62 34.49 3.80
CA ARG A 225 4.02 34.50 2.40
C ARG A 225 3.87 33.12 1.76
N SER A 226 3.67 33.15 0.45
CA SER A 226 3.61 31.97 -0.40
C SER A 226 4.90 31.87 -1.20
N HIS A 227 5.57 30.73 -1.11
CA HIS A 227 6.83 30.45 -1.78
C HIS A 227 6.62 29.38 -2.85
N PHE A 228 7.22 29.57 -4.03
CA PHE A 228 7.14 28.63 -5.14
C PHE A 228 8.48 27.92 -5.32
N TYR A 229 8.46 26.60 -5.22
CA TYR A 229 9.65 25.77 -5.29
C TYR A 229 9.59 24.79 -6.44
N ILE A 230 10.73 24.53 -7.07
CA ILE A 230 10.92 23.50 -8.09
C ILE A 230 12.15 22.64 -7.79
N ARG A 231 12.17 21.41 -8.31
CA ARG A 231 13.40 20.61 -8.41
C ARG A 231 14.29 21.11 -9.54
N THR A 232 15.59 21.21 -9.27
CA THR A 232 16.63 21.54 -10.26
C THR A 232 17.86 20.70 -9.95
N GLY A 233 18.15 19.69 -10.78
CA GLY A 233 19.13 18.66 -10.41
C GLY A 233 18.69 17.95 -9.12
N ASN A 234 19.62 17.66 -8.22
CA ASN A 234 19.33 17.07 -6.91
C ASN A 234 18.90 18.09 -5.83
N GLY A 235 18.65 19.35 -6.19
CA GLY A 235 18.29 20.41 -5.24
C GLY A 235 16.88 20.96 -5.44
N THR A 236 16.38 21.63 -4.40
CA THR A 236 15.10 22.37 -4.45
C THR A 236 15.36 23.88 -4.44
N ARG A 237 15.01 24.54 -5.55
CA ARG A 237 15.21 25.97 -5.77
C ARG A 237 13.90 26.75 -5.59
N GLU A 238 13.98 27.90 -4.94
CA GLU A 238 12.89 28.89 -4.94
C GLU A 238 12.96 29.72 -6.22
N LEU A 239 11.82 29.93 -6.85
CA LEU A 239 11.68 30.88 -7.93
C LEU A 239 11.08 32.17 -7.39
N ASP A 240 11.59 33.31 -7.86
CA ASP A 240 10.92 34.58 -7.62
C ASP A 240 9.60 34.67 -8.39
N ILE A 241 8.82 35.73 -8.16
CA ILE A 241 7.48 35.86 -8.77
C ILE A 241 7.56 35.84 -10.31
N PRO A 242 8.41 36.64 -10.97
CA PRO A 242 8.58 36.55 -12.43
C PRO A 242 8.99 35.16 -12.94
N GLU A 243 10.00 34.53 -12.33
CA GLU A 243 10.46 33.20 -12.70
C GLU A 243 9.35 32.15 -12.53
N ALA A 244 8.60 32.21 -11.42
CA ALA A 244 7.49 31.31 -11.14
C ALA A 244 6.36 31.46 -12.17
N LEU A 245 5.96 32.68 -12.52
CA LEU A 245 4.90 32.92 -13.50
C LEU A 245 5.27 32.33 -14.87
N ASN A 246 6.50 32.58 -15.34
CA ASN A 246 6.99 32.01 -16.60
C ASN A 246 7.02 30.47 -16.53
N TYR A 247 7.53 29.92 -15.43
CA TYR A 247 7.61 28.47 -15.25
C TYR A 247 6.23 27.80 -15.28
N ILE A 248 5.24 28.39 -14.57
CA ILE A 248 3.88 27.88 -14.48
C ILE A 248 3.20 27.90 -15.85
N GLU A 249 3.38 28.98 -16.62
CA GLU A 249 2.83 29.09 -17.98
C GLU A 249 3.39 28.02 -18.91
N GLU A 250 4.70 27.78 -18.87
CA GLU A 250 5.38 26.82 -19.74
C GLU A 250 5.11 25.34 -19.35
N ASN A 251 5.01 25.04 -18.05
CA ASN A 251 5.09 23.65 -17.55
C ASN A 251 3.80 23.12 -16.92
N LEU A 252 2.93 23.99 -16.40
CA LEU A 252 1.76 23.58 -15.61
C LEU A 252 0.43 23.93 -16.26
N ASN A 253 0.34 25.04 -17.00
CA ASN A 253 -0.90 25.47 -17.64
C ASN A 253 -1.07 24.94 -19.09
N GLY A 254 -0.03 24.34 -19.66
CA GLY A 254 0.02 23.92 -21.07
C GLY A 254 -0.37 22.47 -21.37
N ARG A 255 -0.96 21.71 -20.43
CA ARG A 255 -1.32 20.30 -20.61
C ARG A 255 -2.72 19.97 -20.13
#